data_AF-A0A1Y3SJM0-F1
#
_entry.id   AF-A0A1Y3SJM0-F1
#
_cell.length_a   1.000
_cell.length_b   1.000
_cell.length_c   1.000
_cell.angle_alpha   90.00
_cell.angle_beta   90.00
_cell.angle_gamma   90.00
#
_symmetry.space_group_name_H-M   'P 1'
#
loop_
_entity.id
_entity.type
_entity.pdbx_description
1 polymer ?
#
loop_
_entity_poly.entity_id
_entity_poly.type
_entity_poly.pdbx_seq_one_letter_code
_entity_poly.pdbx_strand_id
1 'polypeptide(L)'
;MEELQERINAEHAEAVADQMANTTWAAYHITGHGEDLYFKTSKADTLLTAAKRLRTYLTAEDNPQPASFAAVLKDRTEITQAEYDQLLDQRLQNTGKVSGVFEMDFDKDTFSAANAMDGWHTYRIHDVSVAAYHAFRKQNISADQRWERLLDKLDGKELTPSSEAMVLTGSRRLCMNEISFQDDMSECGSLLNFYVPVTFDPDAVFGTNVATDVNDDYLNVYADFDLDVGEVCDALTVIQVFGDGSEETYRYPLTEEERSILLSKMNDYCMEQTGMSLDDYRAQYLDEEMCSSSFPDGQTM
;
A
#
# COMPACT_ATOMS: atom_id res chain seq x y z
N MET A 1 6.41 -9.31 -57.37
CA MET A 1 6.21 -8.12 -56.51
C MET A 1 5.23 -8.44 -55.40
N GLU A 2 4.07 -9.02 -55.72
CA GLU A 2 3.05 -9.46 -54.76
C GLU A 2 3.54 -10.60 -53.83
N GLU A 3 4.16 -11.64 -54.39
CA GLU A 3 4.74 -12.76 -53.61
C GLU A 3 5.90 -12.35 -52.67
N LEU A 4 6.61 -11.25 -53.00
CA LEU A 4 7.69 -10.73 -52.16
C LEU A 4 7.11 -9.96 -50.96
N GLN A 5 6.00 -9.24 -51.18
CA GLN A 5 5.29 -8.51 -50.14
C GLN A 5 4.55 -9.46 -49.19
N GLU A 6 3.93 -10.53 -49.72
CA GLU A 6 3.30 -11.56 -48.88
C GLU A 6 4.31 -12.31 -48.02
N ARG A 7 5.50 -12.63 -48.55
CA ARG A 7 6.59 -13.22 -47.77
C ARG A 7 7.12 -12.30 -46.69
N ILE A 8 7.31 -11.01 -46.99
CA ILE A 8 7.73 -10.01 -45.99
C ILE A 8 6.65 -9.84 -44.91
N ASN A 9 5.38 -9.82 -45.28
CA ASN A 9 4.28 -9.71 -44.33
C ASN A 9 4.12 -10.98 -43.47
N ALA A 10 4.31 -12.17 -44.05
CA ALA A 10 4.25 -13.44 -43.33
C ALA A 10 5.45 -13.62 -42.38
N GLU A 11 6.65 -13.28 -42.82
CA GLU A 11 7.87 -13.31 -42.00
C GLU A 11 7.80 -12.26 -40.88
N HIS A 12 7.20 -11.09 -41.14
CA HIS A 12 6.91 -10.10 -40.11
C HIS A 12 5.79 -10.55 -39.16
N ALA A 13 4.77 -11.26 -39.64
CA ALA A 13 3.71 -11.81 -38.79
C ALA A 13 4.21 -12.96 -37.92
N GLU A 14 5.10 -13.81 -38.44
CA GLU A 14 5.77 -14.89 -37.72
C GLU A 14 6.76 -14.33 -36.70
N ALA A 15 7.56 -13.31 -37.06
CA ALA A 15 8.43 -12.62 -36.11
C ALA A 15 7.65 -11.87 -35.01
N VAL A 16 6.50 -11.27 -35.34
CA VAL A 16 5.59 -10.68 -34.34
C VAL A 16 4.97 -11.76 -33.47
N ALA A 17 4.58 -12.91 -34.02
CA ALA A 17 4.04 -14.02 -33.25
C ALA A 17 5.09 -14.64 -32.31
N ASP A 18 6.32 -14.83 -32.77
CA ASP A 18 7.45 -15.32 -31.97
C ASP A 18 7.87 -14.33 -30.90
N GLN A 19 7.88 -13.03 -31.23
CA GLN A 19 8.08 -11.96 -30.26
C GLN A 19 6.94 -11.98 -29.23
N MET A 20 5.67 -12.05 -29.64
CA MET A 20 4.53 -12.12 -28.73
C MET A 20 4.50 -13.40 -27.87
N ALA A 21 5.05 -14.51 -28.36
CA ALA A 21 5.13 -15.78 -27.63
C ALA A 21 6.18 -15.77 -26.50
N ASN A 22 7.25 -14.99 -26.67
CA ASN A 22 8.34 -14.83 -25.70
C ASN A 22 8.32 -13.48 -24.96
N THR A 23 7.36 -12.60 -25.26
CA THR A 23 7.23 -11.29 -24.60
C THR A 23 6.45 -11.45 -23.31
N THR A 24 7.06 -11.06 -22.20
CA THR A 24 6.39 -10.88 -20.93
C THR A 24 5.86 -9.45 -20.84
N TRP A 25 4.55 -9.30 -20.67
CA TRP A 25 3.89 -8.00 -20.61
C TRP A 25 3.85 -7.46 -19.18
N ALA A 26 3.85 -6.14 -19.04
CA ALA A 26 3.39 -5.47 -17.82
C ALA A 26 2.18 -4.60 -18.14
N ALA A 27 1.19 -4.58 -17.25
CA ALA A 27 -0.03 -3.81 -17.41
C ALA A 27 -0.14 -2.71 -16.35
N TYR A 28 -0.70 -1.58 -16.73
CA TYR A 28 -0.86 -0.40 -15.89
C TYR A 28 -2.26 0.17 -16.07
N HIS A 29 -2.88 0.51 -14.95
CA HIS A 29 -4.04 1.39 -14.85
C HIS A 29 -3.62 2.63 -14.09
N ILE A 30 -3.79 3.81 -14.69
CA ILE A 30 -3.40 5.08 -14.09
C ILE A 30 -4.64 5.96 -13.99
N THR A 31 -4.94 6.40 -12.78
CA THR A 31 -5.97 7.39 -12.48
C THR A 31 -5.35 8.62 -11.81
N GLY A 32 -5.95 9.77 -12.06
CA GLY A 32 -5.61 11.03 -11.38
C GLY A 32 -5.16 12.14 -12.32
N HIS A 33 -5.21 13.38 -11.83
CA HIS A 33 -5.02 14.59 -12.63
C HIS A 33 -5.97 14.70 -13.85
N GLY A 34 -7.14 14.06 -13.76
CA GLY A 34 -8.15 14.03 -14.83
C GLY A 34 -7.93 12.95 -15.91
N GLU A 35 -6.97 12.04 -15.71
CA GLU A 35 -6.75 10.88 -16.57
C GLU A 35 -7.32 9.60 -15.95
N ASP A 36 -7.80 8.70 -16.80
CA ASP A 36 -8.16 7.31 -16.50
C ASP A 36 -7.73 6.48 -17.72
N LEU A 37 -6.59 5.78 -17.59
CA LEU A 37 -5.88 5.21 -18.72
C LEU A 37 -5.36 3.81 -18.42
N TYR A 38 -5.62 2.89 -19.35
CA TYR A 38 -5.11 1.53 -19.31
C TYR A 38 -4.07 1.36 -20.43
N PHE A 39 -2.90 0.81 -20.10
CA PHE A 39 -1.88 0.49 -21.09
C PHE A 39 -1.04 -0.71 -20.67
N LYS A 40 -0.35 -1.31 -21.63
CA LYS A 40 0.67 -2.32 -21.38
C LYS A 40 2.01 -1.93 -21.96
N THR A 41 3.08 -2.49 -21.41
CA THR A 41 4.43 -2.40 -21.94
C THR A 41 4.95 -3.81 -22.28
N SER A 42 5.69 -3.92 -23.37
CA SER A 42 6.38 -5.17 -23.77
C SER A 42 7.68 -5.41 -22.99
N LYS A 43 8.01 -4.51 -22.06
CA LYS A 43 9.11 -4.67 -21.11
C LYS A 43 8.55 -5.42 -19.91
N ALA A 44 9.27 -6.44 -19.46
CA ALA A 44 8.94 -7.22 -18.28
C ALA A 44 9.10 -6.38 -16.99
N ASP A 45 8.35 -5.29 -16.86
CA ASP A 45 8.38 -4.42 -15.70
C ASP A 45 7.87 -5.22 -14.50
N THR A 46 8.71 -5.29 -13.46
CA THR A 46 8.37 -5.81 -12.14
C THR A 46 8.04 -4.65 -11.20
N LEU A 47 7.53 -4.93 -10.00
CA LEU A 47 7.29 -3.92 -8.96
C LEU A 47 8.51 -3.00 -8.77
N LEU A 48 9.72 -3.55 -8.74
CA LEU A 48 10.96 -2.76 -8.61
C LEU A 48 11.18 -1.79 -9.78
N THR A 49 10.85 -2.19 -11.00
CA THR A 49 10.96 -1.32 -12.17
C THR A 49 9.85 -0.28 -12.19
N ALA A 50 8.61 -0.63 -11.83
CA ALA A 50 7.49 0.30 -11.72
C ALA A 50 7.75 1.36 -10.65
N ALA A 51 8.22 0.97 -9.46
CA ALA A 51 8.59 1.86 -8.36
C ALA A 51 9.73 2.82 -8.76
N LYS A 52 10.73 2.32 -9.50
CA LYS A 52 11.79 3.18 -10.06
C LYS A 52 11.24 4.24 -11.00
N ARG A 53 10.35 3.85 -11.92
CA ARG A 53 9.74 4.76 -12.89
C ARG A 53 8.91 5.81 -12.15
N LEU A 54 8.11 5.41 -11.16
CA LEU A 54 7.31 6.31 -10.33
C LEU A 54 8.19 7.36 -9.68
N ARG A 55 9.27 6.94 -9.01
CA ARG A 55 10.22 7.86 -8.39
C ARG A 55 10.87 8.79 -9.42
N THR A 56 11.30 8.28 -10.57
CA THR A 56 11.88 9.12 -11.63
C THR A 56 10.89 10.18 -12.10
N TYR A 57 9.61 9.85 -12.23
CA TYR A 57 8.56 10.82 -12.57
C TYR A 57 8.38 11.89 -11.47
N LEU A 58 8.27 11.48 -10.21
CA LEU A 58 8.07 12.39 -9.07
C LEU A 58 9.28 13.30 -8.80
N THR A 59 10.49 12.87 -9.17
CA THR A 59 11.75 13.60 -8.93
C THR A 59 12.34 14.23 -10.17
N ALA A 60 11.64 14.18 -11.31
CA ALA A 60 12.08 14.83 -12.53
C ALA A 60 11.99 16.36 -12.35
N GLU A 61 13.13 17.05 -12.40
CA GLU A 61 13.22 18.51 -12.52
C GLU A 61 13.01 18.98 -13.98
N ASP A 62 12.38 18.15 -14.82
CA ASP A 62 12.17 18.45 -16.23
C ASP A 62 11.30 19.71 -16.37
N ASN A 63 11.72 20.61 -17.28
CA ASN A 63 10.96 21.80 -17.65
C ASN A 63 10.62 21.74 -19.15
N PRO A 64 9.37 21.44 -19.54
CA PRO A 64 8.20 21.21 -18.68
C PRO A 64 8.15 19.79 -18.10
N GLN A 65 7.59 19.66 -16.89
CA GLN A 65 7.34 18.37 -16.26
C GLN A 65 6.39 17.55 -17.15
N PRO A 66 6.58 16.23 -17.30
CA PRO A 66 5.66 15.40 -18.05
C PRO A 66 4.23 15.58 -17.54
N ALA A 67 3.26 15.73 -18.44
CA ALA A 67 1.87 15.98 -18.07
C ALA A 67 1.24 14.84 -17.25
N SER A 68 1.76 13.62 -17.41
CA SER A 68 1.36 12.46 -16.60
C SER A 68 2.45 11.40 -16.54
N PHE A 69 2.29 10.46 -15.60
CA PHE A 69 3.17 9.30 -15.48
C PHE A 69 3.20 8.46 -16.77
N ALA A 70 2.03 8.25 -17.39
CA ALA A 70 1.92 7.50 -18.64
C ALA A 70 2.81 8.11 -19.74
N ALA A 71 2.90 9.45 -19.81
CA ALA A 71 3.72 10.18 -20.79
C ALA A 71 5.22 9.84 -20.71
N VAL A 72 5.72 9.39 -19.56
CA VAL A 72 7.11 8.97 -19.36
C VAL A 72 7.39 7.60 -20.02
N LEU A 73 6.36 6.77 -20.20
CA LEU A 73 6.45 5.46 -20.82
C LEU A 73 6.28 5.53 -22.34
N LYS A 74 7.41 5.71 -23.05
CA LYS A 74 7.45 5.82 -24.52
C LYS A 74 7.07 4.54 -25.27
N ASP A 75 7.25 3.38 -24.66
CA ASP A 75 7.00 2.07 -25.27
C ASP A 75 5.64 1.48 -24.87
N ARG A 76 4.67 2.33 -24.49
CA ARG A 76 3.34 1.90 -24.06
C ARG A 76 2.42 1.63 -25.23
N THR A 77 1.54 0.65 -25.08
CA THR A 77 0.40 0.39 -25.96
C THR A 77 -0.86 0.53 -25.13
N GLU A 78 -1.75 1.46 -25.48
CA GLU A 78 -3.05 1.61 -24.82
C GLU A 78 -3.91 0.37 -25.05
N ILE A 79 -4.64 -0.04 -24.01
CA ILE A 79 -5.50 -1.22 -24.01
C ILE A 79 -6.86 -0.88 -23.41
N THR A 80 -7.82 -1.77 -23.59
CA THR A 80 -9.12 -1.67 -22.91
C THR A 80 -9.07 -2.20 -21.48
N GLN A 81 -10.03 -1.82 -20.63
CA GLN A 81 -10.19 -2.40 -19.30
C GLN A 81 -10.31 -3.94 -19.35
N ALA A 82 -11.08 -4.48 -20.29
CA ALA A 82 -11.24 -5.93 -20.43
C ALA A 82 -9.91 -6.65 -20.78
N GLU A 83 -9.04 -6.01 -21.57
CA GLU A 83 -7.70 -6.54 -21.83
C GLU A 83 -6.78 -6.42 -20.62
N TYR A 84 -6.93 -5.37 -19.81
CA TYR A 84 -6.22 -5.21 -18.54
C TYR A 84 -6.62 -6.32 -17.55
N ASP A 85 -7.92 -6.57 -17.39
CA ASP A 85 -8.45 -7.64 -16.53
C ASP A 85 -7.93 -9.02 -16.98
N GLN A 86 -7.86 -9.26 -18.29
CA GLN A 86 -7.27 -10.49 -18.82
C GLN A 86 -5.77 -10.64 -18.47
N LEU A 87 -5.01 -9.54 -18.42
CA LEU A 87 -3.60 -9.55 -18.02
C LEU A 87 -3.45 -9.74 -16.49
N LEU A 88 -4.37 -9.16 -15.71
CA LEU A 88 -4.48 -9.40 -14.27
C LEU A 88 -4.73 -10.88 -13.98
N ASP A 89 -5.72 -11.50 -14.64
CA ASP A 89 -6.01 -12.92 -14.50
C ASP A 89 -4.78 -13.79 -14.83
N GLN A 90 -4.07 -13.48 -15.92
CA GLN A 90 -2.85 -14.19 -16.30
C GLN A 90 -1.71 -14.03 -15.28
N ARG A 91 -1.65 -12.90 -14.59
CA ARG A 91 -0.67 -12.64 -13.52
C ARG A 91 -1.03 -13.45 -12.27
N LEU A 92 -2.29 -13.42 -11.84
CA LEU A 92 -2.78 -14.16 -10.67
C LEU A 92 -2.69 -15.68 -10.86
N GLN A 93 -2.92 -16.17 -12.09
CA GLN A 93 -2.72 -17.59 -12.44
C GLN A 93 -1.24 -17.98 -12.60
N ASN A 94 -0.31 -17.05 -12.37
CA ASN A 94 1.14 -17.25 -12.48
C ASN A 94 1.58 -17.88 -13.82
N THR A 95 0.98 -17.45 -14.94
CA THR A 95 1.22 -18.03 -16.28
C THR A 95 2.62 -17.76 -16.83
N GLY A 96 3.40 -16.88 -16.20
CA GLY A 96 4.72 -16.42 -16.67
C GLY A 96 4.67 -15.43 -17.84
N LYS A 97 3.48 -15.14 -18.39
CA LYS A 97 3.29 -14.22 -19.52
C LYS A 97 3.16 -12.74 -19.11
N VAL A 98 2.90 -12.49 -17.83
CA VAL A 98 2.73 -11.14 -17.28
C VAL A 98 3.69 -10.96 -16.09
N SER A 99 4.59 -9.98 -16.19
CA SER A 99 5.63 -9.72 -15.18
C SER A 99 5.13 -8.86 -14.03
N GLY A 100 4.10 -8.05 -14.29
CA GLY A 100 3.54 -7.12 -13.32
C GLY A 100 2.24 -6.51 -13.81
N VAL A 101 1.33 -6.27 -12.88
CA VAL A 101 0.09 -5.52 -13.10
C VAL A 101 0.00 -4.50 -11.99
N PHE A 102 -0.22 -3.24 -12.35
CA PHE A 102 -0.12 -2.11 -11.44
C PHE A 102 -1.32 -1.18 -11.60
N GLU A 103 -1.78 -0.65 -10.48
CA GLU A 103 -2.73 0.45 -10.43
C GLU A 103 -2.07 1.63 -9.72
N MET A 104 -2.17 2.84 -10.26
CA MET A 104 -1.67 4.04 -9.59
C MET A 104 -2.75 5.11 -9.63
N ASP A 105 -3.22 5.51 -8.46
CA ASP A 105 -4.18 6.59 -8.29
C ASP A 105 -3.46 7.80 -7.67
N PHE A 106 -3.16 8.78 -8.50
CA PHE A 106 -2.49 10.02 -8.08
C PHE A 106 -3.41 10.96 -7.31
N ASP A 107 -4.73 10.84 -7.44
CA ASP A 107 -5.68 11.65 -6.67
C ASP A 107 -5.84 11.09 -5.25
N LYS A 108 -5.77 9.76 -5.08
CA LYS A 108 -5.81 9.05 -3.79
C LYS A 108 -4.42 8.81 -3.16
N ASP A 109 -3.34 9.18 -3.85
CA ASP A 109 -1.95 8.91 -3.46
C ASP A 109 -1.63 7.42 -3.25
N THR A 110 -2.21 6.53 -4.07
CA THR A 110 -2.04 5.07 -3.92
C THR A 110 -1.32 4.41 -5.09
N PHE A 111 -0.53 3.39 -4.78
CA PHE A 111 0.14 2.50 -5.72
C PHE A 111 -0.19 1.06 -5.33
N SER A 112 -0.78 0.31 -6.25
CA SER A 112 -1.10 -1.10 -6.07
C SER A 112 -0.33 -1.96 -7.05
N ALA A 113 0.06 -3.16 -6.62
CA ALA A 113 0.71 -4.17 -7.46
C ALA A 113 0.11 -5.56 -7.23
N ALA A 114 -0.19 -6.27 -8.33
CA ALA A 114 -0.71 -7.63 -8.26
C ALA A 114 0.44 -8.66 -8.13
N ASN A 115 0.34 -9.46 -7.08
CA ASN A 115 1.16 -10.62 -6.82
C ASN A 115 0.39 -11.91 -7.13
N ALA A 116 1.10 -12.90 -7.67
CA ALA A 116 0.51 -14.18 -8.06
C ALA A 116 0.16 -15.08 -6.87
N MET A 117 0.72 -14.82 -5.68
CA MET A 117 0.56 -15.69 -4.51
C MET A 117 -0.55 -15.23 -3.56
N ASP A 118 -0.61 -13.93 -3.33
CA ASP A 118 -1.33 -13.26 -2.24
C ASP A 118 -2.19 -12.07 -2.73
N GLY A 119 -2.25 -11.84 -4.04
CA GLY A 119 -3.19 -10.89 -4.64
C GLY A 119 -2.65 -9.47 -4.70
N TRP A 120 -3.52 -8.48 -4.48
CA TRP A 120 -3.14 -7.07 -4.56
C TRP A 120 -2.49 -6.60 -3.26
N HIS A 121 -1.36 -5.92 -3.41
CA HIS A 121 -0.75 -5.12 -2.34
C HIS A 121 -0.82 -3.65 -2.72
N THR A 122 -1.30 -2.83 -1.80
CA THR A 122 -1.47 -1.37 -2.00
C THR A 122 -0.58 -0.61 -1.03
N TYR A 123 -0.02 0.51 -1.46
CA TYR A 123 0.93 1.33 -0.71
C TYR A 123 0.67 2.81 -1.00
N ARG A 124 1.13 3.73 -0.13
CA ARG A 124 1.17 5.16 -0.52
C ARG A 124 2.21 5.36 -1.62
N ILE A 125 1.92 6.23 -2.59
CA ILE A 125 2.86 6.59 -3.66
C ILE A 125 4.17 7.12 -3.07
N HIS A 126 4.08 7.88 -1.97
CA HIS A 126 5.25 8.36 -1.24
C HIS A 126 6.16 7.21 -0.76
N ASP A 127 5.60 6.19 -0.10
CA ASP A 127 6.36 5.07 0.44
C ASP A 127 7.03 4.25 -0.67
N VAL A 128 6.34 4.02 -1.79
CA VAL A 128 6.92 3.35 -2.96
C VAL A 128 8.06 4.17 -3.57
N SER A 129 7.93 5.49 -3.62
CA SER A 129 8.98 6.41 -4.09
C SER A 129 10.22 6.39 -3.20
N VAL A 130 10.03 6.39 -1.88
CA VAL A 130 11.11 6.27 -0.87
C VAL A 130 11.77 4.89 -0.96
N ALA A 131 11.00 3.80 -0.99
CA ALA A 131 11.52 2.45 -1.15
C ALA A 131 12.38 2.33 -2.43
N ALA A 132 11.91 2.88 -3.54
CA ALA A 132 12.67 2.94 -4.79
C ALA A 132 13.96 3.75 -4.64
N TYR A 133 13.96 4.86 -3.89
CA TYR A 133 15.19 5.62 -3.64
C TYR A 133 16.23 4.75 -2.93
N HIS A 134 15.84 4.03 -1.87
CA HIS A 134 16.75 3.18 -1.10
C HIS A 134 17.24 1.96 -1.89
N ALA A 135 16.38 1.40 -2.74
CA ALA A 135 16.76 0.32 -3.65
C ALA A 135 17.80 0.77 -4.69
N PHE A 136 17.67 1.99 -5.25
CA PHE A 136 18.53 2.44 -6.36
C PHE A 136 19.68 3.39 -5.97
N ARG A 137 19.75 3.90 -4.72
CA ARG A 137 20.81 4.84 -4.30
C ARG A 137 22.24 4.28 -4.38
N LYS A 138 22.41 2.96 -4.19
CA LYS A 138 23.72 2.28 -4.35
C LYS A 138 23.79 1.65 -5.74
N GLN A 139 24.83 2.00 -6.52
CA GLN A 139 24.97 1.53 -7.90
C GLN A 139 25.53 0.10 -8.02
N ASN A 140 26.34 -0.34 -7.04
CA ASN A 140 27.06 -1.63 -7.07
C ASN A 140 26.35 -2.74 -6.27
N ILE A 141 25.06 -2.95 -6.50
CA ILE A 141 24.30 -4.07 -5.92
C ILE A 141 23.47 -4.78 -6.98
N SER A 142 23.23 -6.08 -6.80
CA SER A 142 22.49 -6.92 -7.75
C SER A 142 21.00 -6.55 -7.81
N ALA A 143 20.29 -7.03 -8.83
CA ALA A 143 18.84 -6.85 -8.94
C ALA A 143 18.10 -7.47 -7.75
N ASP A 144 18.52 -8.65 -7.28
CA ASP A 144 17.94 -9.31 -6.12
C ASP A 144 18.15 -8.51 -4.82
N GLN A 145 19.35 -7.94 -4.62
CA GLN A 145 19.61 -7.07 -3.48
C GLN A 145 18.79 -5.77 -3.52
N ARG A 146 18.46 -5.27 -4.72
CA ARG A 146 17.55 -4.13 -4.87
C ARG A 146 16.12 -4.52 -4.56
N TRP A 147 15.70 -5.71 -4.96
CA TRP A 147 14.39 -6.27 -4.68
C TRP A 147 14.20 -6.45 -3.17
N GLU A 148 15.13 -7.10 -2.48
CA GLU A 148 15.10 -7.28 -1.01
C GLU A 148 14.99 -5.93 -0.29
N ARG A 149 15.78 -4.93 -0.68
CA ARG A 149 15.71 -3.59 -0.08
C ARG A 149 14.41 -2.84 -0.36
N LEU A 150 13.80 -3.09 -1.51
CA LEU A 150 12.50 -2.50 -1.82
C LEU A 150 11.45 -3.08 -0.88
N LEU A 151 11.42 -4.41 -0.75
CA LEU A 151 10.47 -5.10 0.14
C LEU A 151 10.70 -4.74 1.61
N ASP A 152 11.95 -4.73 2.08
CA ASP A 152 12.31 -4.29 3.44
C ASP A 152 11.80 -2.87 3.77
N LYS A 153 11.76 -1.99 2.77
CA LYS A 153 11.27 -0.61 2.95
C LYS A 153 9.76 -0.46 2.80
N LEU A 154 9.09 -1.47 2.22
CA LEU A 154 7.64 -1.53 2.08
C LEU A 154 6.99 -2.41 3.16
N ASP A 155 7.79 -3.19 3.89
CA ASP A 155 7.33 -4.04 4.98
C ASP A 155 6.62 -3.20 6.06
N GLY A 156 5.45 -3.66 6.51
CA GLY A 156 4.58 -2.91 7.41
C GLY A 156 3.95 -1.64 6.84
N LYS A 157 4.26 -1.26 5.59
CA LYS A 157 3.70 -0.06 4.92
C LYS A 157 2.59 -0.37 3.92
N GLU A 158 2.24 -1.65 3.80
CA GLU A 158 1.10 -2.04 3.01
C GLU A 158 -0.13 -1.34 3.57
N LEU A 159 -0.72 -0.48 2.74
CA LEU A 159 -2.09 -0.06 2.93
C LEU A 159 -2.87 -1.36 2.82
N THR A 160 -3.18 -1.93 3.99
CA THR A 160 -4.10 -3.06 4.10
C THR A 160 -5.21 -2.80 3.10
N PRO A 161 -5.43 -3.70 2.13
CA PRO A 161 -6.33 -3.46 1.03
C PRO A 161 -7.58 -2.85 1.64
N SER A 162 -7.92 -1.67 1.14
CA SER A 162 -9.23 -1.12 1.35
C SER A 162 -10.19 -2.22 0.93
N SER A 163 -10.65 -2.98 1.92
CA SER A 163 -11.98 -3.52 1.88
C SER A 163 -12.87 -2.29 1.79
N GLU A 164 -13.09 -1.83 0.56
CA GLU A 164 -14.30 -1.09 0.21
C GLU A 164 -15.56 -1.91 0.55
N ALA A 165 -15.44 -3.10 1.17
CA ALA A 165 -16.54 -3.99 1.54
C ALA A 165 -16.76 -4.19 3.06
N MET A 166 -15.96 -3.62 3.98
CA MET A 166 -16.13 -3.87 5.42
C MET A 166 -15.92 -2.60 6.27
N VAL A 167 -16.52 -1.50 5.82
CA VAL A 167 -16.71 -0.30 6.66
C VAL A 167 -17.85 -0.57 7.62
N LEU A 168 -17.55 -0.61 8.92
CA LEU A 168 -18.56 -0.78 9.95
C LEU A 168 -19.35 0.53 10.10
N THR A 169 -20.67 0.45 9.90
CA THR A 169 -21.60 1.57 10.15
C THR A 169 -22.79 1.05 10.93
N GLY A 170 -22.89 1.48 12.18
CA GLY A 170 -24.04 1.17 13.03
C GLY A 170 -25.16 2.21 12.91
N SER A 171 -26.19 2.01 13.71
CA SER A 171 -27.34 2.93 13.86
C SER A 171 -26.97 4.33 14.40
N ARG A 172 -25.78 4.48 14.99
CA ARG A 172 -25.21 5.76 15.46
C ARG A 172 -23.70 5.80 15.23
N ARG A 173 -23.13 7.01 15.25
CA ARG A 173 -21.67 7.21 15.25
C ARG A 173 -21.11 7.05 16.66
N LEU A 174 -19.85 6.62 16.74
CA LEU A 174 -19.04 6.62 17.96
C LEU A 174 -18.84 8.05 18.45
N CYS A 175 -19.19 8.34 19.71
CA CYS A 175 -18.89 9.63 20.29
C CYS A 175 -17.45 9.62 20.83
N MET A 176 -16.64 10.59 20.44
CA MET A 176 -15.25 10.69 20.89
C MET A 176 -15.12 10.80 22.42
N ASN A 177 -16.16 11.28 23.12
CA ASN A 177 -16.19 11.31 24.59
C ASN A 177 -16.31 9.92 25.23
N GLU A 178 -16.87 8.93 24.52
CA GLU A 178 -16.98 7.54 24.97
C GLU A 178 -15.66 6.77 24.79
N ILE A 179 -14.71 7.32 24.03
CA ILE A 179 -13.41 6.69 23.79
C ILE A 179 -12.47 6.94 24.97
N SER A 180 -11.91 5.86 25.50
CA SER A 180 -10.77 5.83 26.42
C SER A 180 -9.73 4.84 25.89
N PHE A 181 -8.52 4.89 26.44
CA PHE A 181 -7.46 3.92 26.14
C PHE A 181 -7.15 3.07 27.37
N GLN A 182 -6.76 1.83 27.13
CA GLN A 182 -6.35 0.89 28.17
C GLN A 182 -5.19 0.03 27.68
N ASP A 183 -4.51 -0.62 28.62
CA ASP A 183 -3.37 -1.52 28.38
C ASP A 183 -2.14 -0.81 27.80
N ASP A 184 -1.10 -1.57 27.49
CA ASP A 184 0.16 -1.01 27.01
C ASP A 184 0.06 -0.59 25.54
N MET A 185 0.68 0.55 25.21
CA MET A 185 0.83 0.98 23.81
C MET A 185 1.76 0.00 23.10
N SER A 186 1.39 -0.42 21.89
CA SER A 186 2.16 -1.39 21.11
C SER A 186 2.68 -0.74 19.82
N GLU A 187 3.95 -0.96 19.50
CA GLU A 187 4.54 -0.53 18.25
C GLU A 187 4.41 -1.62 17.19
N CYS A 188 3.83 -1.29 16.04
CA CYS A 188 3.73 -2.16 14.87
C CYS A 188 4.29 -1.41 13.66
N GLY A 189 5.58 -1.60 13.38
CA GLY A 189 6.28 -0.83 12.36
C GLY A 189 6.32 0.66 12.75
N SER A 190 5.81 1.54 11.89
CA SER A 190 5.68 2.98 12.17
C SER A 190 4.37 3.36 12.86
N LEU A 191 3.51 2.40 13.19
CA LEU A 191 2.25 2.65 13.89
C LEU A 191 2.42 2.42 15.39
N LEU A 192 1.99 3.40 16.18
CA LEU A 192 1.77 3.25 17.61
C LEU A 192 0.30 2.96 17.85
N ASN A 193 -0.01 1.72 18.23
CA ASN A 193 -1.37 1.22 18.42
C ASN A 193 -1.84 1.46 19.86
N PHE A 194 -3.03 2.01 20.00
CA PHE A 194 -3.70 2.26 21.27
C PHE A 194 -4.96 1.41 21.35
N TYR A 195 -5.03 0.52 22.34
CA TYR A 195 -6.22 -0.29 22.55
C TYR A 195 -7.36 0.54 23.13
N VAL A 196 -8.54 0.42 22.50
CA VAL A 196 -9.77 1.10 22.88
C VAL A 196 -10.72 0.05 23.46
N PRO A 197 -10.90 -0.02 24.79
CA PRO A 197 -11.88 -0.92 25.38
C PRO A 197 -13.29 -0.56 24.91
N VAL A 198 -14.04 -1.59 24.49
CA VAL A 198 -15.43 -1.46 24.05
C VAL A 198 -16.34 -1.30 25.26
N THR A 199 -16.46 -0.07 25.76
CA THR A 199 -17.33 0.31 26.90
C THR A 199 -18.66 0.92 26.47
N PHE A 200 -18.85 1.06 25.15
CA PHE A 200 -20.07 1.52 24.49
C PHE A 200 -20.76 0.34 23.81
N ASP A 201 -21.99 0.54 23.31
CA ASP A 201 -22.73 -0.44 22.53
C ASP A 201 -22.07 -0.67 21.14
N PRO A 202 -21.36 -1.79 20.92
CA PRO A 202 -20.64 -2.03 19.67
C PRO A 202 -21.58 -2.26 18.50
N ASP A 203 -22.73 -2.91 18.72
CA ASP A 203 -23.69 -3.22 17.66
C ASP A 203 -24.36 -1.94 17.16
N ALA A 204 -24.66 -1.00 18.06
CA ALA A 204 -25.19 0.29 17.67
C ALA A 204 -24.19 1.18 16.92
N VAL A 205 -22.87 1.05 17.19
CA VAL A 205 -21.81 1.89 16.62
C VAL A 205 -21.23 1.31 15.33
N PHE A 206 -20.98 0.02 15.33
CA PHE A 206 -20.32 -0.71 14.25
C PHE A 206 -21.28 -1.49 13.36
N GLY A 207 -22.51 -1.75 13.82
CA GLY A 207 -23.46 -2.59 13.08
C GLY A 207 -23.12 -4.07 13.14
N THR A 208 -22.29 -4.47 14.10
CA THR A 208 -21.98 -5.86 14.41
C THR A 208 -23.14 -6.53 15.17
N ASN A 209 -22.97 -7.80 15.51
CA ASN A 209 -23.93 -8.55 16.33
C ASN A 209 -23.19 -9.29 17.45
N VAL A 210 -22.28 -8.60 18.14
CA VAL A 210 -21.40 -9.14 19.19
C VAL A 210 -21.96 -8.90 20.59
N ALA A 211 -22.93 -8.00 20.76
CA ALA A 211 -23.56 -7.77 22.06
C ALA A 211 -24.64 -8.82 22.39
N THR A 212 -24.80 -9.86 21.56
CA THR A 212 -25.76 -10.93 21.79
C THR A 212 -25.13 -12.06 22.60
N ASP A 213 -25.83 -12.58 23.60
CA ASP A 213 -25.40 -13.78 24.36
C ASP A 213 -25.45 -15.10 23.53
N VAL A 214 -25.60 -15.00 22.21
CA VAL A 214 -25.83 -16.13 21.29
C VAL A 214 -24.52 -16.57 20.63
N ASN A 215 -23.57 -15.66 20.49
CA ASN A 215 -22.23 -15.91 19.96
C ASN A 215 -21.19 -15.52 21.02
N ASP A 216 -20.09 -16.28 21.11
CA ASP A 216 -18.94 -15.92 21.96
C ASP A 216 -18.01 -14.93 21.22
N ASP A 217 -18.59 -14.07 20.38
CA ASP A 217 -17.86 -13.13 19.56
C ASP A 217 -17.52 -11.87 20.37
N TYR A 218 -16.34 -11.29 20.15
CA TYR A 218 -15.95 -10.03 20.77
C TYR A 218 -15.15 -9.16 19.80
N LEU A 219 -15.03 -7.86 20.13
CA LEU A 219 -14.28 -6.91 19.32
C LEU A 219 -13.05 -6.41 20.07
N ASN A 220 -11.94 -6.36 19.36
CA ASN A 220 -10.78 -5.56 19.73
C ASN A 220 -10.75 -4.31 18.85
N VAL A 221 -10.70 -3.13 19.46
CA VAL A 221 -10.66 -1.86 18.74
C VAL A 221 -9.34 -1.16 19.00
N TYR A 222 -8.72 -0.64 17.96
CA TYR A 222 -7.44 0.06 18.03
C TYR A 222 -7.53 1.42 17.33
N ALA A 223 -6.91 2.42 17.96
CA ALA A 223 -6.60 3.69 17.34
C ALA A 223 -5.11 3.74 17.05
N ASP A 224 -4.75 4.09 15.82
CA ASP A 224 -3.37 4.02 15.35
C ASP A 224 -2.81 5.43 15.13
N PHE A 225 -1.61 5.69 15.67
CA PHE A 225 -0.85 6.92 15.45
C PHE A 225 0.34 6.62 14.54
N ASP A 226 0.42 7.32 13.42
CA ASP A 226 1.49 7.21 12.44
C ASP A 226 2.71 8.01 12.94
N LEU A 227 3.74 7.32 13.43
CA LEU A 227 4.98 7.93 13.91
C LEU A 227 5.82 8.52 12.78
N ASP A 228 5.63 8.12 11.51
CA ASP A 228 6.36 8.72 10.40
C ASP A 228 5.78 10.11 10.09
N VAL A 229 4.46 10.22 10.00
CA VAL A 229 3.75 11.47 9.64
C VAL A 229 3.49 12.36 10.85
N GLY A 230 3.33 11.78 12.04
CA GLY A 230 2.93 12.48 13.26
C GLY A 230 1.42 12.77 13.31
N GLU A 231 0.60 11.90 12.72
CA GLU A 231 -0.85 12.07 12.66
C GLU A 231 -1.59 10.78 13.06
N VAL A 232 -2.82 10.94 13.59
CA VAL A 232 -3.74 9.81 13.80
C VAL A 232 -4.23 9.29 12.46
N CYS A 233 -4.32 7.97 12.30
CA CYS A 233 -4.86 7.35 11.09
C CYS A 233 -6.31 7.78 10.79
N ASP A 234 -6.74 7.58 9.55
CA ASP A 234 -8.03 8.00 9.01
C ASP A 234 -9.21 7.10 9.45
N ALA A 235 -8.92 5.98 10.10
CA ALA A 235 -9.91 5.03 10.61
C ALA A 235 -9.40 4.34 11.88
N LEU A 236 -10.33 3.86 12.70
CA LEU A 236 -10.04 2.86 13.73
C LEU A 236 -9.96 1.47 13.11
N THR A 237 -9.06 0.66 13.63
CA THR A 237 -8.94 -0.76 13.29
C THR A 237 -9.82 -1.56 14.24
N VAL A 238 -10.80 -2.29 13.71
CA VAL A 238 -11.75 -3.09 14.50
C VAL A 238 -11.57 -4.56 14.14
N ILE A 239 -11.11 -5.39 15.06
CA ILE A 239 -10.94 -6.82 14.86
C ILE A 239 -12.08 -7.56 15.54
N GLN A 240 -12.92 -8.22 14.77
CA GLN A 240 -13.94 -9.13 15.29
C GLN A 240 -13.34 -10.52 15.45
N VAL A 241 -13.34 -11.03 16.68
CA VAL A 241 -12.97 -12.39 17.00
C VAL A 241 -14.24 -13.19 17.14
N PHE A 242 -14.41 -14.22 16.31
CA PHE A 242 -15.55 -15.12 16.38
C PHE A 242 -15.35 -16.19 17.47
N GLY A 243 -16.44 -16.74 17.98
CA GLY A 243 -16.40 -17.80 19.00
C GLY A 243 -15.65 -19.08 18.58
N ASP A 244 -15.38 -19.28 17.30
CA ASP A 244 -14.53 -20.37 16.80
C ASP A 244 -13.02 -20.03 16.76
N GLY A 245 -12.66 -18.81 17.15
CA GLY A 245 -11.30 -18.29 17.18
C GLY A 245 -10.82 -17.70 15.85
N SER A 246 -11.67 -17.63 14.82
CA SER A 246 -11.35 -16.88 13.61
C SER A 246 -11.43 -15.37 13.86
N GLU A 247 -10.64 -14.59 13.13
CA GLU A 247 -10.57 -13.14 13.28
C GLU A 247 -10.84 -12.48 11.93
N GLU A 248 -11.66 -11.43 11.92
CA GLU A 248 -11.86 -10.56 10.77
C GLU A 248 -11.57 -9.11 11.13
N THR A 249 -10.84 -8.42 10.26
CA THR A 249 -10.45 -7.03 10.47
C THR A 249 -11.31 -6.09 9.63
N TYR A 250 -11.85 -5.09 10.30
CA TYR A 250 -12.76 -4.08 9.80
C TYR A 250 -12.20 -2.68 10.03
N ARG A 251 -12.74 -1.70 9.30
CA ARG A 251 -12.35 -0.29 9.42
C ARG A 251 -13.55 0.55 9.84
N TYR A 252 -13.33 1.46 10.79
CA TYR A 252 -14.31 2.49 11.16
C TYR A 252 -13.77 3.89 10.84
N PRO A 253 -14.25 4.55 9.78
CA PRO A 253 -13.69 5.80 9.30
C PRO A 253 -13.92 6.96 10.28
N LEU A 254 -12.88 7.78 10.44
CA LEU A 254 -12.87 8.95 11.30
C LEU A 254 -12.92 10.23 10.45
N THR A 255 -13.67 11.23 10.92
CA THR A 255 -13.59 12.58 10.36
C THR A 255 -12.34 13.30 10.86
N GLU A 256 -11.97 14.39 10.20
CA GLU A 256 -10.88 15.27 10.62
C GLU A 256 -11.08 15.83 12.04
N GLU A 257 -12.33 16.15 12.42
CA GLU A 257 -12.68 16.58 13.77
C GLU A 257 -12.47 15.46 14.80
N GLU A 258 -12.87 14.23 14.47
CA GLU A 258 -12.69 13.05 15.33
C GLU A 258 -11.21 12.72 15.50
N ARG A 259 -10.41 12.77 14.43
CA ARG A 259 -8.95 12.60 14.46
C ARG A 259 -8.28 13.62 15.37
N SER A 260 -8.71 14.89 15.32
CA SER A 260 -8.16 15.96 16.17
C SER A 260 -8.43 15.73 17.66
N ILE A 261 -9.63 15.23 18.01
CA ILE A 261 -9.98 14.90 19.39
C ILE A 261 -9.20 13.67 19.87
N LEU A 262 -9.10 12.63 19.02
CA LEU A 262 -8.32 11.44 19.30
C LEU A 262 -6.85 11.76 19.54
N LEU A 263 -6.25 12.62 18.72
CA LEU A 263 -4.85 13.04 18.88
C LEU A 263 -4.59 13.61 20.27
N SER A 264 -5.46 14.50 20.75
CA SER A 264 -5.33 15.07 22.09
C SER A 264 -5.41 13.99 23.17
N LYS A 265 -6.36 13.05 23.05
CA LYS A 265 -6.52 11.95 24.02
C LYS A 265 -5.35 10.97 24.00
N MET A 266 -4.83 10.64 22.82
CA MET A 266 -3.68 9.74 22.65
C MET A 266 -2.42 10.38 23.23
N ASN A 267 -2.25 11.69 23.04
CA ASN A 267 -1.16 12.44 23.64
C ASN A 267 -1.24 12.45 25.18
N ASP A 268 -2.42 12.72 25.74
CA ASP A 268 -2.63 12.69 27.19
C ASP A 268 -2.35 11.29 27.76
N TYR A 269 -2.80 10.23 27.07
CA TYR A 269 -2.56 8.85 27.48
C TYR A 269 -1.09 8.43 27.37
N CYS A 270 -0.42 8.79 26.27
CA CYS A 270 1.02 8.58 26.09
C CYS A 270 1.81 9.24 27.23
N MET A 271 1.44 10.48 27.58
CA MET A 271 2.07 11.22 28.68
C MET A 271 1.83 10.55 30.05
N GLU A 272 0.64 10.01 30.30
CA GLU A 272 0.33 9.29 31.55
C GLU A 272 1.12 7.98 31.67
N GLN A 273 1.21 7.21 30.58
CA GLN A 273 1.84 5.89 30.58
C GLN A 273 3.37 5.93 30.54
N THR A 274 3.94 6.86 29.78
CA THR A 274 5.40 6.90 29.52
C THR A 274 6.09 8.13 30.11
N GLY A 275 5.32 9.15 30.50
CA GLY A 275 5.86 10.45 30.89
C GLY A 275 6.33 11.32 29.72
N MET A 276 6.05 10.92 28.47
CA MET A 276 6.46 11.60 27.24
C MET A 276 5.25 11.95 26.38
N SER A 277 5.32 13.09 25.68
CA SER A 277 4.30 13.44 24.67
C SER A 277 4.43 12.54 23.44
N LEU A 278 3.39 12.47 22.61
CA LEU A 278 3.46 11.75 21.33
C LEU A 278 4.55 12.31 20.42
N ASP A 279 4.76 13.62 20.44
CA ASP A 279 5.81 14.28 19.66
C ASP A 279 7.21 13.88 20.15
N ASP A 280 7.41 13.79 21.47
CA ASP A 280 8.66 13.34 22.07
C ASP A 280 8.90 11.84 21.80
N TYR A 281 7.85 11.03 21.90
CA TYR A 281 7.88 9.61 21.59
C TYR A 281 8.29 9.37 20.12
N ARG A 282 7.67 10.13 19.22
CA ARG A 282 8.02 10.15 17.80
C ARG A 282 9.46 10.60 17.57
N ALA A 283 9.92 11.65 18.26
CA ALA A 283 11.29 12.11 18.14
C ALA A 283 12.29 11.04 18.58
N GLN A 284 11.99 10.30 19.65
CA GLN A 284 12.79 9.16 20.10
C GLN A 284 12.77 8.03 19.08
N TYR A 285 11.60 7.63 18.59
CA TYR A 285 11.45 6.61 17.53
C TYR A 285 12.30 6.97 16.30
N LEU A 286 12.23 8.22 15.83
CA LEU A 286 13.02 8.68 14.69
C LEU A 286 14.53 8.70 14.97
N ASP A 287 14.96 9.05 16.19
CA ASP A 287 16.37 9.03 16.58
C ASP A 287 16.91 7.60 16.69
N GLU A 288 16.12 6.67 17.23
CA GLU A 288 16.45 5.25 17.31
C GLU A 288 16.53 4.60 15.93
N GLU A 289 15.61 4.92 15.01
CA GLU A 289 15.66 4.50 13.60
C GLU A 289 16.87 5.10 12.86
N MET A 290 17.28 6.32 13.20
CA MET A 290 18.50 6.92 12.67
C MET A 290 19.78 6.28 13.25
N CYS A 291 19.77 5.91 14.54
CA CYS A 291 20.93 5.35 15.23
C CYS A 291 21.13 3.85 14.94
N SER A 292 20.04 3.09 14.75
CA SER A 292 20.08 1.68 14.31
C SER A 292 20.68 1.53 12.90
N SER A 293 20.54 2.55 12.06
CA SER A 293 21.20 2.64 10.74
C SER A 293 22.69 3.00 10.78
N SER A 294 23.26 3.22 11.98
CA SER A 294 24.61 3.75 12.22
C SER A 294 25.64 2.74 12.76
N PHE A 295 25.41 1.43 12.65
CA PHE A 295 26.46 0.43 12.94
C PHE A 295 27.27 0.10 11.68
N PRO A 296 28.54 0.55 11.55
CA PRO A 296 29.45 -0.01 10.55
C PRO A 296 29.84 -1.43 10.98
N ASP A 297 29.67 -2.37 10.06
CA ASP A 297 30.09 -3.76 10.20
C ASP A 297 31.46 -3.87 10.87
N GLY A 298 31.45 -4.65 11.96
CA GLY A 298 32.58 -4.94 12.80
C GLY A 298 33.75 -5.52 12.01
N GLN A 299 34.88 -4.89 12.27
CA GLN A 299 36.23 -5.29 11.95
C GLN A 299 36.50 -6.76 12.32
N THR A 300 36.70 -7.61 11.31
CA THR A 300 37.29 -8.95 11.49
C THR A 300 38.74 -8.83 11.94
N MET A 301 39.05 -9.39 13.12
CA MET A 301 40.40 -9.91 13.43
C MET A 301 40.61 -11.26 12.73
#